data_AF-A0A936AEE8-F1
#
_entry.id   AF-A0A936AEE8-F1
#
_cell.length_a   1.000
_cell.length_b   1.000
_cell.length_c   1.000
_cell.angle_alpha   90.00
_cell.angle_beta   90.00
_cell.angle_gamma   90.00
#
_symmetry.space_group_name_H-M   'P 1'
#
loop_
_entity.id
_entity.type
_entity.pdbx_description
1 polymer ?
#
loop_
_entity_poly.entity_id
_entity_poly.type
_entity_poly.pdbx_seq_one_letter_code
_entity_poly.pdbx_strand_id
1 'polypeptide(L)'
;MKRVHAIEFEDVNWFPQGSRNYMTEFYHSQMLSIDLYQPATALLADVLRKTDQTLTVDLRSGGTGPNQLLQHQFKQDHGLAVKVMLTDKFPNIPAFETIHKKTRG
;
A
#
# COMPACT_ATOMS: atom_id res chain seq x y z
N MET A 1 -16.43 14.40 25.37
CA MET A 1 -16.96 13.17 24.74
C MET A 1 -16.26 11.97 25.36
N LYS A 2 -16.97 10.87 25.62
CA LYS A 2 -16.39 9.64 26.19
C LYS A 2 -15.75 8.82 25.07
N ARG A 3 -14.50 8.37 25.23
CA ARG A 3 -13.79 7.56 24.23
C ARG A 3 -14.43 6.17 24.15
N VAL A 4 -14.85 5.76 22.95
CA VAL A 4 -15.32 4.40 22.68
C VAL A 4 -14.15 3.59 22.15
N HIS A 5 -13.83 2.48 22.82
CA HIS A 5 -12.79 1.54 22.41
C HIS A 5 -13.41 0.40 21.59
N ALA A 6 -13.93 0.72 20.40
CA ALA A 6 -14.43 -0.29 19.48
C ALA A 6 -13.27 -1.11 18.92
N ILE A 7 -13.55 -2.37 18.56
CA ILE A 7 -12.62 -3.26 17.87
C ILE A 7 -12.93 -3.28 16.38
N GLU A 8 -11.90 -3.49 15.56
CA GLU A 8 -12.03 -3.87 14.16
C GLU A 8 -12.13 -5.41 14.09
N PHE A 9 -13.07 -5.95 13.30
CA PHE A 9 -13.26 -7.40 13.23
C PHE A 9 -12.09 -8.10 12.52
N GLU A 10 -11.48 -7.42 11.56
CA GLU A 10 -10.31 -7.90 10.84
C GLU A 10 -9.05 -8.01 11.72
N ASP A 11 -9.03 -7.33 12.88
CA ASP A 11 -7.88 -7.26 13.78
C ASP A 11 -7.69 -8.50 14.67
N VAL A 12 -8.74 -9.32 14.85
CA VAL A 12 -8.69 -10.54 15.67
C VAL A 12 -8.24 -11.74 14.86
N ASN A 13 -7.39 -12.60 15.43
CA ASN A 13 -6.73 -13.70 14.69
C ASN A 13 -7.71 -14.69 14.03
N TRP A 14 -8.88 -14.94 14.63
CA TRP A 14 -9.86 -15.91 14.13
C TRP A 14 -10.69 -15.39 12.95
N PHE A 15 -10.63 -14.10 12.62
CA PHE A 15 -11.41 -13.57 11.49
C PHE A 15 -10.99 -14.24 10.17
N PRO A 16 -11.93 -14.55 9.26
CA PRO A 16 -11.60 -15.34 8.07
C PRO A 16 -10.60 -14.65 7.14
N GLN A 17 -9.56 -15.38 6.71
CA GLN A 17 -8.55 -14.84 5.79
C GLN A 17 -9.15 -14.43 4.45
N GLY A 18 -10.08 -15.23 3.90
CA GLY A 18 -10.76 -14.89 2.64
C GLY A 18 -11.48 -13.54 2.70
N SER A 19 -12.10 -13.22 3.83
CA SER A 19 -12.75 -11.92 4.06
C SER A 19 -11.73 -10.78 4.14
N ARG A 20 -10.60 -10.95 4.84
CA ARG A 20 -9.51 -9.94 4.86
C ARG A 20 -8.98 -9.67 3.45
N ASN A 21 -8.72 -10.74 2.70
CA ASN A 21 -8.20 -10.63 1.35
C ASN A 21 -9.20 -9.92 0.43
N TYR A 22 -10.49 -10.25 0.52
CA TYR A 22 -11.52 -9.58 -0.26
C TYR A 22 -11.64 -8.08 0.06
N MET A 23 -11.63 -7.70 1.35
CA MET A 23 -11.68 -6.30 1.76
C MET A 23 -10.51 -5.50 1.18
N THR A 24 -9.29 -6.04 1.28
CA THR A 24 -8.08 -5.37 0.78
C THR A 24 -8.03 -5.31 -0.74
N GLU A 25 -8.53 -6.33 -1.44
CA GLU A 25 -8.69 -6.31 -2.90
C GLU A 25 -9.72 -5.26 -3.33
N PHE A 26 -10.83 -5.15 -2.61
CA PHE A 26 -11.84 -4.12 -2.87
C PHE A 26 -11.25 -2.72 -2.72
N TYR A 27 -10.48 -2.44 -1.67
CA TYR A 27 -9.79 -1.16 -1.53
C TYR A 27 -8.74 -0.91 -2.61
N HIS A 28 -7.93 -1.93 -2.94
CA HIS A 28 -6.96 -1.85 -4.02
C HIS A 28 -7.63 -1.45 -5.35
N SER A 29 -8.72 -2.14 -5.72
CA SER A 29 -9.46 -1.85 -6.96
C SER A 29 -10.02 -0.43 -6.97
N GLN A 30 -10.57 0.06 -5.86
CA GLN A 30 -11.05 1.44 -5.76
C GLN A 30 -9.92 2.45 -5.90
N MET A 31 -8.80 2.25 -5.17
CA MET A 31 -7.65 3.16 -5.23
C MET A 31 -7.09 3.28 -6.65
N LEU A 32 -7.01 2.17 -7.39
CA LEU A 32 -6.56 2.18 -8.77
C LEU A 32 -7.59 2.78 -9.74
N SER A 33 -8.88 2.51 -9.55
CA SER A 33 -9.94 2.95 -10.49
C SER A 33 -10.05 4.46 -10.61
N ILE A 34 -9.71 5.19 -9.56
CA ILE A 34 -9.79 6.66 -9.52
C ILE A 34 -8.42 7.33 -9.32
N ASP A 35 -7.33 6.54 -9.39
CA ASP A 35 -5.97 6.99 -9.09
C ASP A 35 -5.92 7.85 -7.80
N LEU A 36 -6.47 7.28 -6.72
CA LEU A 36 -6.80 8.04 -5.50
C LEU A 36 -5.60 8.79 -4.91
N TYR A 37 -4.39 8.28 -5.12
CA TYR A 37 -3.17 8.82 -4.53
C TYR A 37 -2.39 9.77 -5.45
N GLN A 38 -2.80 9.95 -6.70
CA GLN A 38 -2.16 10.87 -7.64
C GLN A 38 -1.89 12.27 -7.05
N PRO A 39 -2.82 12.91 -6.31
CA PRO A 39 -2.57 14.24 -5.75
C PRO A 39 -1.46 14.26 -4.70
N ALA A 40 -1.19 13.13 -4.03
CA ALA A 40 -0.16 13.02 -3.01
C ALA A 40 1.22 12.68 -3.59
N THR A 41 1.31 12.19 -4.82
CA THR A 41 2.56 11.71 -5.43
C THR A 41 3.63 12.80 -5.49
N ALA A 42 3.29 14.03 -5.88
CA ALA A 42 4.25 15.14 -5.92
C ALA A 42 4.81 15.49 -4.52
N LEU A 43 3.94 15.49 -3.50
CA LEU A 43 4.35 15.74 -2.12
C LEU A 43 5.31 14.65 -1.62
N LEU A 44 5.00 13.39 -1.89
CA LEU A 44 5.84 12.26 -1.50
C LEU A 44 7.18 12.28 -2.25
N ALA A 45 7.19 12.61 -3.54
CA ALA A 45 8.42 12.76 -4.32
C ALA A 45 9.34 13.86 -3.77
N ASP A 46 8.77 14.99 -3.35
CA ASP A 46 9.53 16.07 -2.72
C ASP A 46 10.13 15.67 -1.38
N VAL A 47 9.39 14.92 -0.56
CA VAL A 47 9.91 14.37 0.70
C VAL A 47 11.06 13.39 0.42
N LEU A 48 10.89 12.47 -0.51
CA LEU A 48 11.93 11.51 -0.90
C LEU A 48 13.23 12.21 -1.34
N ARG A 49 13.13 13.26 -2.17
CA ARG A 49 14.30 14.06 -2.58
C ARG A 49 14.96 14.79 -1.41
N LYS A 50 14.16 15.46 -0.56
CA LYS A 50 14.69 16.24 0.57
C LYS A 50 15.39 15.36 1.62
N THR A 51 14.96 14.10 1.73
CA THR A 51 15.47 13.14 2.70
C THR A 51 16.51 12.17 2.10
N ASP A 52 16.79 12.30 0.80
CA ASP A 52 17.65 11.40 0.02
C ASP A 52 17.27 9.91 0.20
N GLN A 53 15.97 9.64 0.23
CA GLN A 53 15.44 8.30 0.42
C GLN A 53 14.97 7.70 -0.91
N THR A 54 15.26 6.40 -1.07
CA THR A 54 14.85 5.60 -2.24
C THR A 54 14.01 4.38 -1.82
N LEU A 55 13.61 4.32 -0.55
CA LEU A 55 12.78 3.27 0.03
C LEU A 55 11.59 3.90 0.75
N THR A 56 10.41 3.40 0.45
CA THR A 56 9.19 3.66 1.21
C THR A 56 8.75 2.39 1.92
N VAL A 57 8.16 2.55 3.10
CA VAL A 57 7.60 1.44 3.88
C VAL A 57 6.11 1.68 4.02
N ASP A 58 5.32 0.76 3.48
CA ASP A 58 3.87 0.78 3.62
C ASP A 58 3.46 -0.05 4.84
N LEU A 59 2.72 0.58 5.75
CA LEU A 59 2.33 0.02 7.03
C LEU A 59 0.87 -0.41 6.97
N ARG A 60 0.62 -1.71 7.21
CA ARG A 60 -0.69 -2.34 7.04
C ARG A 60 -1.14 -2.34 5.57
N SER A 61 -0.24 -2.79 4.70
CA SER A 61 -0.43 -2.86 3.24
C SER A 61 -1.62 -3.70 2.79
N GLY A 62 -2.10 -4.62 3.65
CA GLY A 62 -3.14 -5.57 3.37
C GLY A 62 -2.81 -6.44 2.16
N GLY A 63 -3.42 -6.08 1.02
CA GLY A 63 -3.21 -6.65 -0.30
C GLY A 63 -1.89 -6.21 -0.91
N THR A 64 -1.84 -4.98 -1.43
CA THR A 64 -0.60 -4.32 -1.91
C THR A 64 -0.74 -2.79 -1.94
N GLY A 65 -1.90 -2.22 -1.58
CA GLY A 65 -2.22 -0.81 -1.79
C GLY A 65 -2.08 -0.36 -3.27
N PRO A 66 -1.96 0.94 -3.55
CA PRO A 66 -1.70 1.48 -4.90
C PRO A 66 -0.20 1.55 -5.20
N ASN A 67 0.64 0.83 -4.43
CA ASN A 67 2.09 1.04 -4.39
C ASN A 67 2.77 0.84 -5.75
N GLN A 68 2.28 -0.09 -6.59
CA GLN A 68 2.81 -0.28 -7.94
C GLN A 68 2.59 0.97 -8.81
N LEU A 69 1.39 1.56 -8.74
CA LEU A 69 1.04 2.74 -9.49
C LEU A 69 1.85 3.95 -9.01
N LEU A 70 1.97 4.12 -7.69
CA LEU A 70 2.82 5.15 -7.09
C LEU A 70 4.28 5.01 -7.52
N GLN A 71 4.84 3.80 -7.47
CA GLN A 71 6.20 3.53 -7.94
C GLN A 71 6.37 3.91 -9.42
N HIS A 72 5.38 3.63 -10.26
CA HIS A 72 5.38 4.03 -11.66
C HIS A 72 5.36 5.55 -11.82
N GLN A 73 4.47 6.26 -11.11
CA GLN A 73 4.36 7.72 -11.15
C GLN A 73 5.63 8.40 -10.63
N PHE A 74 6.23 7.91 -9.53
CA PHE A 74 7.53 8.38 -9.05
C PHE A 74 8.61 8.30 -10.13
N LYS A 75 8.62 7.20 -10.90
CA LYS A 75 9.58 7.01 -11.98
C LYS A 75 9.29 7.90 -13.19
N GLN A 76 8.04 7.93 -13.67
CA GLN A 76 7.67 8.64 -14.89
C GLN A 76 7.64 10.17 -14.69
N ASP A 77 7.00 10.63 -13.63
CA ASP A 77 6.67 12.05 -13.45
C ASP A 77 7.74 12.79 -12.66
N HIS A 78 8.56 12.06 -11.90
CA HIS A 78 9.53 12.63 -10.97
C HIS A 78 10.96 12.10 -11.13
N GLY A 79 11.18 11.11 -12.00
CA GLY A 79 12.51 10.52 -12.24
C GLY A 79 13.10 9.79 -11.03
N LEU A 80 12.26 9.38 -10.08
CA LEU A 80 12.68 8.72 -8.84
C LEU A 80 12.50 7.20 -8.94
N ALA A 81 13.60 6.47 -8.74
CA ALA A 81 13.57 5.01 -8.60
C ALA A 81 13.35 4.64 -7.12
N VAL A 82 12.10 4.40 -6.75
CA VAL A 82 11.69 4.15 -5.36
C VAL A 82 11.35 2.68 -5.17
N LYS A 83 11.96 2.02 -4.19
CA LYS A 83 11.57 0.70 -3.70
C LYS A 83 10.43 0.84 -2.70
N VAL A 84 9.55 -0.16 -2.66
CA VAL A 84 8.46 -0.22 -1.68
C VAL A 84 8.59 -1.50 -0.87
N MET A 85 8.65 -1.37 0.45
CA MET A 85 8.56 -2.49 1.37
C MET A 85 7.13 -2.55 1.94
N LEU A 86 6.46 -3.67 1.71
CA LEU A 86 5.11 -3.92 2.21
C LEU A 86 5.20 -4.59 3.58
N THR A 87 4.40 -4.12 4.53
CA THR A 87 4.31 -4.72 5.87
C THR A 87 2.85 -4.87 6.27
N ASP A 88 2.52 -5.99 6.91
CA ASP A 88 1.16 -6.21 7.40
C ASP A 88 1.15 -7.18 8.58
N LYS A 89 0.12 -7.06 9.44
CA LYS A 89 -0.11 -7.98 10.56
C LYS A 89 -0.68 -9.31 10.09
N PHE A 90 -1.53 -9.30 9.06
CA PHE A 90 -2.16 -10.44 8.41
C PHE A 90 -1.97 -10.35 6.89
N PRO A 91 -0.73 -10.56 6.40
CA PRO A 91 -0.38 -10.26 5.00
C PRO A 91 -1.16 -11.13 4.01
N ASN A 92 -1.58 -10.52 2.91
CA ASN A 92 -2.07 -11.23 1.73
C ASN A 92 -0.88 -11.73 0.90
N ILE A 93 -0.28 -12.84 1.34
CA ILE A 93 0.92 -13.43 0.71
C ILE A 93 0.78 -13.64 -0.81
N PRO A 94 -0.33 -14.18 -1.34
CA PRO A 94 -0.51 -14.30 -2.80
C PRO A 94 -0.41 -12.96 -3.55
N ALA A 95 -0.96 -11.88 -2.98
CA ALA A 95 -0.88 -10.55 -3.57
C ALA A 95 0.57 -10.01 -3.52
N PHE A 96 1.26 -10.20 -2.40
CA PHE A 96 2.67 -9.80 -2.21
C PHE A 96 3.58 -10.52 -3.22
N GLU A 97 3.42 -11.84 -3.38
CA GLU A 97 4.20 -12.61 -4.37
C GLU A 97 3.91 -12.18 -5.80
N THR A 98 2.63 -11.90 -6.12
CA THR A 98 2.23 -11.45 -7.45
C THR A 98 2.90 -10.13 -7.80
N ILE A 99 2.91 -9.17 -6.87
CA ILE A 99 3.52 -7.87 -7.14
C ILE A 99 5.04 -7.96 -7.20
N HIS A 100 5.67 -8.70 -6.28
CA HIS A 100 7.12 -8.88 -6.26
C HIS A 100 7.66 -9.47 -7.58
N LYS A 101 6.93 -10.43 -8.16
CA LYS A 101 7.25 -11.00 -9.49
C LYS A 101 7.11 -9.97 -10.61
N LYS A 102 6.11 -9.07 -10.54
CA LYS A 102 5.88 -8.02 -11.54
C LYS A 102 6.91 -6.90 -11.48
N THR A 103 7.36 -6.52 -10.28
CA THR A 103 8.32 -5.42 -10.06
C THR A 103 9.78 -5.86 -10.08
N ARG A 104 10.06 -7.17 -10.00
CA ARG A 104 11.41 -7.77 -9.89
C ARG A 104 12.18 -7.30 -8.64
N GLY A 105 11.47 -7.10 -7.53
CA GLY A 105 11.99 -6.45 -6.33
C GLY A 105 11.10 -5.31 -5.94
#